data_AF-A0A8D0HTS2-F1
#
_entry.id   AF-A0A8D0HTS2-F1
#
_cell.length_a   1.000
_cell.length_b   1.000
_cell.length_c   1.000
_cell.angle_alpha   90.00
_cell.angle_beta   90.00
_cell.angle_gamma   90.00
#
_symmetry.space_group_name_H-M   'P 1'
#
loop_
_entity.id
_entity.type
_entity.pdbx_description
1 polymer ?
#
loop_
_entity_poly.entity_id
_entity_poly.type
_entity_poly.pdbx_seq_one_letter_code
_entity_poly.pdbx_strand_id
1 'polypeptide(L)'
;AIDDLLSSRHKVKELSVIDGRRAQNCNILLSRLKLSNDEIKRAILTMDEQEDLPKDMLEQLLKFVPEKSDIDLLEEHKHELDRMAKADR
;
A
#
# COMPACT_ATOMS: atom_id res chain seq x y z
N ALA A 1 -21.33 28.59 6.10
CA ALA A 1 -20.12 28.67 6.93
C ALA A 1 -20.15 27.77 8.18
N ILE A 2 -21.20 26.98 8.43
CA ILE A 2 -21.25 26.01 9.56
C ILE A 2 -21.15 24.56 9.06
N ASP A 3 -21.41 24.32 7.78
CA ASP A 3 -21.46 22.99 7.16
C ASP A 3 -20.07 22.36 6.91
N ASP A 4 -19.05 23.17 6.62
CA ASP A 4 -17.68 22.70 6.36
C ASP A 4 -16.95 22.15 7.60
N LEU A 5 -17.37 22.54 8.81
CA LEU A 5 -16.68 22.11 10.04
C LEU A 5 -17.09 20.69 10.45
N LEU A 6 -18.31 20.26 10.12
CA LEU A 6 -18.85 18.94 10.49
C LEU A 6 -18.33 17.80 9.59
N SER A 7 -18.00 18.10 8.33
CA SER A 7 -17.45 17.10 7.40
C SER A 7 -16.01 16.67 7.74
N SER A 8 -15.30 17.47 8.56
CA SER A 8 -13.93 17.15 9.01
C SER A 8 -13.85 16.13 10.16
N ARG A 9 -14.97 15.79 10.82
CA ARG A 9 -14.99 14.98 12.05
C ARG A 9 -15.13 13.47 11.84
N HIS A 10 -15.35 13.01 10.61
CA HIS A 10 -15.55 11.59 10.29
C HIS A 10 -14.57 11.07 9.23
N LYS A 11 -13.37 11.64 9.13
CA LYS A 11 -12.26 10.88 8.54
C LYS A 11 -11.93 9.77 9.51
N VAL A 12 -12.36 8.54 9.18
CA VAL A 12 -11.80 7.32 9.79
C VAL A 12 -10.29 7.50 9.75
N LYS A 13 -9.65 7.55 10.92
CA LYS A 13 -8.19 7.67 10.98
C LYS A 13 -7.64 6.40 10.36
N GLU A 14 -7.03 6.53 9.18
CA GLU A 14 -6.29 5.44 8.58
C GLU A 14 -5.17 5.04 9.54
N LEU A 15 -5.04 3.73 9.78
CA LEU A 15 -3.96 3.15 10.54
C LEU A 15 -2.73 3.10 9.64
N SER A 16 -1.69 3.84 10.01
CA SER A 16 -0.40 3.83 9.32
C SER A 16 0.70 3.63 10.34
N VAL A 17 1.51 2.60 10.10
CA VAL A 17 2.61 2.14 10.95
C VAL A 17 3.96 2.26 10.24
N ILE A 18 3.95 2.23 8.90
CA ILE A 18 5.12 2.53 8.08
C ILE A 18 5.40 4.04 8.12
N ASP A 19 6.69 4.41 8.17
CA ASP A 19 7.06 5.83 8.21
C ASP A 19 6.58 6.59 6.96
N GLY A 20 6.30 7.88 7.14
CA GLY A 20 5.69 8.70 6.10
C GLY A 20 6.50 8.80 4.80
N ARG A 21 7.84 8.68 4.85
CA ARG A 21 8.68 8.73 3.65
C ARG A 21 8.56 7.44 2.85
N ARG A 22 8.61 6.29 3.52
CA ARG A 22 8.43 4.98 2.90
C ARG A 22 7.01 4.81 2.38
N ALA A 23 6.02 5.18 3.17
CA ALA A 23 4.62 5.16 2.76
C ALA A 23 4.38 6.02 1.52
N GLN A 24 4.98 7.21 1.44
CA GLN A 24 4.89 8.07 0.26
C GLN A 24 5.53 7.42 -0.97
N ASN A 25 6.71 6.81 -0.83
CA ASN A 25 7.37 6.11 -1.94
C ASN A 25 6.53 4.94 -2.46
N CYS A 26 5.95 4.13 -1.57
CA CYS A 26 5.04 3.05 -1.93
C CYS A 26 3.82 3.59 -2.67
N ASN A 27 3.21 4.68 -2.17
CA ASN A 27 2.08 5.31 -2.84
C ASN A 27 2.41 5.82 -4.25
N ILE A 28 3.62 6.39 -4.45
CA ILE A 28 4.09 6.80 -5.78
C ILE A 28 4.20 5.59 -6.71
N LEU A 29 4.82 4.49 -6.25
CA LEU A 29 4.92 3.26 -7.03
C LEU A 29 3.54 2.71 -7.40
N LEU A 30 2.66 2.54 -6.42
CA LEU A 30 1.31 2.00 -6.61
C LEU A 30 0.45 2.88 -7.55
N SER A 31 0.66 4.21 -7.54
CA SER A 31 -0.01 5.12 -8.47
C SER A 31 0.44 4.96 -9.93
N ARG A 32 1.71 4.56 -10.15
CA ARG A 32 2.27 4.30 -11.48
C ARG A 32 1.88 2.91 -11.98
N LEU A 33 1.91 1.93 -11.09
CA LEU A 33 1.60 0.54 -11.39
C LEU A 33 0.12 0.37 -11.76
N LYS A 34 -0.78 1.12 -11.10
CA LYS A 34 -2.24 1.09 -11.32
C LYS A 34 -2.89 -0.30 -11.20
N LEU A 35 -2.21 -1.22 -10.52
CA LEU A 35 -2.72 -2.53 -10.16
C LEU A 35 -3.18 -2.53 -8.69
N SER A 36 -4.20 -3.31 -8.41
CA SER A 36 -4.59 -3.70 -7.05
C SER A 36 -3.61 -4.70 -6.46
N ASN A 37 -3.55 -4.80 -5.13
CA ASN A 37 -2.68 -5.77 -4.44
C ASN A 37 -2.93 -7.21 -4.91
N ASP A 38 -4.20 -7.55 -5.21
CA ASP A 38 -4.57 -8.87 -5.74
C ASP A 38 -4.04 -9.09 -7.16
N GLU A 39 -4.06 -8.07 -8.02
CA GLU A 39 -3.48 -8.15 -9.37
C GLU A 39 -1.96 -8.30 -9.31
N ILE A 40 -1.28 -7.52 -8.46
CA ILE A 40 0.17 -7.62 -8.25
C ILE A 40 0.53 -9.03 -7.76
N LYS A 41 -0.20 -9.54 -6.77
CA LYS A 41 0.00 -10.89 -6.24
C LYS A 41 -0.19 -11.95 -7.32
N ARG A 42 -1.27 -11.84 -8.12
CA ARG A 42 -1.53 -12.77 -9.22
C ARG A 42 -0.39 -12.71 -10.24
N ALA A 43 -0.03 -11.53 -10.72
CA ALA A 43 1.05 -11.34 -11.69
C ALA A 43 2.36 -11.95 -11.21
N ILE A 44 2.74 -11.77 -9.94
CA ILE A 44 3.95 -12.41 -9.39
C ILE A 44 3.83 -13.95 -9.36
N LEU A 45 2.69 -14.50 -8.93
CA LEU A 45 2.49 -15.95 -8.81
C LEU A 45 2.38 -16.67 -10.16
N THR A 46 1.88 -15.98 -11.19
CA THR A 46 1.77 -16.48 -12.57
C THR A 46 2.96 -16.07 -13.43
N MET A 47 4.08 -15.64 -12.85
CA MET A 47 5.28 -15.24 -13.59
C MET A 47 5.02 -14.18 -14.68
N ASP A 48 4.09 -13.26 -14.39
CA ASP A 48 3.66 -12.14 -15.24
C ASP A 48 3.14 -12.55 -16.63
N GLU A 49 2.35 -13.63 -16.70
CA GLU A 49 1.68 -14.10 -17.94
C GLU A 49 0.92 -13.02 -18.75
N GLN A 50 0.44 -11.96 -18.09
CA GLN A 50 -0.30 -10.85 -18.74
C GLN A 50 0.59 -9.67 -19.15
N GLU A 51 1.90 -9.74 -18.87
CA GLU A 51 2.87 -8.67 -19.10
C GLU A 51 2.47 -7.34 -18.42
N ASP A 52 1.87 -7.43 -17.23
CA ASP A 52 1.41 -6.28 -16.43
C ASP A 52 2.52 -5.66 -15.58
N LEU A 53 3.68 -6.32 -15.44
CA LEU A 53 4.81 -5.88 -14.61
C LEU A 53 6.05 -5.52 -15.46
N PRO A 54 6.14 -4.26 -15.94
CA PRO A 54 7.33 -3.77 -16.61
C PRO A 54 8.63 -3.94 -15.79
N LYS A 55 9.76 -4.12 -16.46
CA LYS A 55 11.07 -4.34 -15.84
C LYS A 55 11.46 -3.26 -14.82
N ASP A 56 11.20 -1.99 -15.13
CA ASP A 56 11.47 -0.88 -14.23
C ASP A 56 10.55 -0.88 -13.00
N MET A 57 9.29 -1.32 -13.16
CA MET A 57 8.36 -1.51 -12.03
C MET A 57 8.77 -2.68 -11.14
N LEU A 58 9.24 -3.79 -11.71
CA LEU A 58 9.80 -4.91 -10.95
C LEU A 58 11.02 -4.49 -10.11
N GLU A 59 11.93 -3.69 -10.69
CA GLU A 59 13.06 -3.16 -9.95
C GLU A 59 12.61 -2.26 -8.79
N GLN A 60 11.54 -1.48 -8.97
CA GLN A 60 10.97 -0.70 -7.87
C GLN A 60 10.29 -1.60 -6.82
N LEU A 61 9.52 -2.62 -7.22
CA LEU A 61 8.89 -3.56 -6.29
C LEU A 61 9.93 -4.23 -5.39
N LEU A 62 11.09 -4.62 -5.94
CA LEU A 62 12.20 -5.19 -5.17
C LEU A 62 12.77 -4.22 -4.13
N LYS A 63 12.76 -2.91 -4.38
CA LYS A 63 13.24 -1.88 -3.45
C LYS A 63 12.28 -1.64 -2.28
N PHE A 64 11.00 -2.00 -2.42
CA PHE A 64 9.97 -1.81 -1.41
C PHE A 64 9.46 -3.13 -0.82
N VAL A 65 10.23 -4.20 -0.93
CA VAL A 65 9.95 -5.45 -0.21
C VAL A 65 10.00 -5.17 1.29
N PRO A 66 8.95 -5.51 2.05
CA PRO A 66 8.94 -5.27 3.49
C PRO A 66 10.03 -6.09 4.19
N GLU A 67 10.72 -5.46 5.14
CA GLU A 67 11.69 -6.12 5.99
C GLU A 67 10.97 -6.92 7.09
N LYS A 68 11.70 -7.79 7.78
CA LYS A 68 11.12 -8.64 8.84
C LYS A 68 10.45 -7.81 9.94
N SER A 69 11.05 -6.68 10.31
CA SER A 69 10.50 -5.71 11.27
C SER A 69 9.18 -5.10 10.80
N ASP A 70 9.05 -4.80 9.50
CA ASP A 70 7.81 -4.25 8.95
C ASP A 70 6.69 -5.28 9.01
N ILE A 71 6.99 -6.54 8.65
CA ILE A 71 6.03 -7.63 8.70
C ILE A 71 5.55 -7.84 10.14
N ASP A 72 6.47 -7.87 11.10
CA ASP A 72 6.12 -8.08 12.52
C ASP A 72 5.22 -6.95 13.04
N LEU A 73 5.52 -5.69 12.67
CA LEU A 73 4.70 -4.52 13.03
C LEU A 73 3.31 -4.57 12.37
N LEU A 74 3.23 -4.96 11.10
CA LEU A 74 1.96 -5.07 10.37
C LEU A 74 1.09 -6.24 10.87
N GLU A 75 1.70 -7.34 11.29
CA GLU A 75 1.01 -8.52 11.84
C GLU A 75 0.23 -8.19 13.13
N GLU A 76 0.71 -7.26 13.95
CA GLU A 76 0.00 -6.77 15.14
C GLU A 76 -1.37 -6.16 14.79
N HIS A 77 -1.52 -5.68 13.55
CA HIS A 77 -2.68 -4.96 13.07
C HIS A 77 -3.48 -5.67 11.97
N LYS A 78 -3.19 -6.96 11.69
CA LYS A 78 -3.85 -7.74 10.62
C LYS A 78 -5.37 -7.88 10.72
N HIS A 79 -5.95 -7.61 11.90
CA HIS A 79 -7.38 -7.68 12.12
C HIS A 79 -8.11 -6.40 11.70
N GLU A 80 -7.36 -5.35 11.31
CA GLU A 80 -7.87 -4.04 10.91
C GLU A 80 -7.43 -3.63 9.49
N LEU A 81 -7.21 -4.60 8.58
CA LEU A 81 -6.76 -4.35 7.19
C LEU A 81 -7.58 -3.26 6.48
N ASP A 82 -8.90 -3.21 6.70
CA ASP A 82 -9.78 -2.23 6.07
C ASP A 82 -9.47 -0.78 6.47
N ARG A 83 -8.88 -0.59 7.65
CA ARG A 83 -8.47 0.71 8.19
C ARG A 83 -7.02 1.04 7.87
N MET A 84 -6.23 0.09 7.38
CA MET A 84 -4.83 0.35 7.04
C MET A 84 -4.74 1.29 5.84
N ALA A 85 -3.78 2.23 5.93
CA ALA A 85 -3.39 3.06 4.82
C ALA A 85 -2.90 2.20 3.65
N LYS A 86 -3.00 2.73 2.43
CA LYS A 86 -2.72 1.96 1.21
C LYS A 86 -1.31 1.36 1.16
N ALA A 87 -0.31 2.04 1.73
CA ALA A 87 1.06 1.56 1.75
C ALA A 87 1.34 0.48 2.82
N ASP A 88 0.45 0.38 3.82
CA ASP A 88 0.55 -0.53 4.95
C ASP A 88 -0.24 -1.83 4.70
N ARG A 89 -1.13 -1.85 3.70
CA ARG A 89 -1.99 -2.98 3.33
C ARG A 89 -1.39 -3.83 2.21
#